data_AF-A0A0B7GWI1-F1
#
_entry.id   AF-A0A0B7GWI1-F1
#
_cell.length_a   1.000
_cell.length_b   1.000
_cell.length_c   1.000
_cell.angle_alpha   90.00
_cell.angle_beta   90.00
_cell.angle_gamma   90.00
#
_symmetry.space_group_name_H-M   'P 1'
#
loop_
_entity.id
_entity.type
_entity.pdbx_description
1 polymer ?
#
loop_
_entity_poly.entity_id
_entity_poly.type
_entity_poly.pdbx_seq_one_letter_code
_entity_poly.pdbx_strand_id
1 'polypeptide(L)'
;MNIEEIKKLSLNRRKTIAKSEKTPQNILLSLAASDPHRYVRGAVAENINVTADILEILLEDDDLYVRNKARERLGLFKLRLSEEREKTIEEKAEDIEDECDCLADFEARKKEQERWAKGAEICIPFK
;
A
#
# COMPACT_ATOMS: atom_id res chain seq x y z
N MET A 1 28.90 5.06 -4.48
CA MET A 1 29.17 4.50 -5.82
C MET A 1 28.76 5.56 -6.84
N ASN A 2 29.60 5.84 -7.85
CA ASN A 2 29.34 6.90 -8.82
C ASN A 2 28.58 6.35 -10.04
N ILE A 3 27.55 7.05 -10.51
CA ILE A 3 26.76 6.67 -11.70
C ILE A 3 27.65 6.51 -12.94
N GLU A 4 28.63 7.39 -13.12
CA GLU A 4 29.53 7.36 -14.30
C GLU A 4 30.47 6.16 -14.30
N GLU A 5 30.82 5.65 -13.12
CA GLU A 5 31.59 4.40 -13.01
C GLU A 5 30.69 3.20 -13.31
N ILE A 6 29.45 3.21 -12.84
CA ILE A 6 28.49 2.13 -13.06
C ILE A 6 28.22 1.92 -14.54
N LYS A 7 28.03 3.00 -15.31
CA LYS A 7 27.80 2.93 -16.77
C LYS A 7 28.93 2.21 -17.52
N LYS A 8 30.16 2.28 -17.01
CA LYS A 8 31.35 1.63 -17.60
C LYS A 8 31.47 0.14 -17.23
N LEU A 9 30.72 -0.32 -16.24
CA LEU A 9 30.75 -1.73 -15.83
C LEU A 9 30.09 -2.64 -16.87
N SER A 10 30.43 -3.92 -16.83
CA SER A 10 29.78 -4.93 -17.67
C SER A 10 28.27 -5.01 -17.40
N LEU A 11 27.51 -5.45 -18.41
CA LEU A 11 26.05 -5.66 -18.30
C LEU A 11 25.69 -6.46 -17.04
N ASN A 12 26.40 -7.56 -16.79
CA ASN A 12 26.13 -8.41 -15.63
C ASN A 12 26.34 -7.67 -14.31
N ARG A 13 27.38 -6.83 -14.22
CA ARG A 13 27.64 -6.03 -13.01
C ARG A 13 26.55 -4.97 -12.80
N ARG A 14 26.15 -4.24 -13.85
CA ARG A 14 25.05 -3.27 -13.78
C ARG A 14 23.73 -3.95 -13.39
N LYS A 15 23.44 -5.12 -13.95
CA LYS A 15 22.28 -5.93 -13.56
C LYS A 15 22.31 -6.34 -12.09
N THR A 16 23.47 -6.79 -11.58
CA THR A 16 23.61 -7.12 -10.15
C THR A 16 23.34 -5.90 -9.26
N ILE A 17 23.85 -4.73 -9.64
CA ILE A 17 23.61 -3.48 -8.93
C ILE A 17 22.12 -3.14 -8.96
N ALA A 18 21.49 -3.19 -10.14
CA ALA A 18 20.06 -2.93 -10.28
C ALA A 18 19.17 -3.82 -9.40
N LYS A 19 19.56 -5.09 -9.17
CA LYS A 19 18.83 -6.02 -8.28
C LYS A 19 19.12 -5.85 -6.79
N SER A 20 20.19 -5.14 -6.43
CA SER A 20 20.60 -5.04 -5.03
C SER A 20 19.67 -4.10 -4.26
N GLU A 21 19.18 -4.56 -3.12
CA GLU A 21 18.37 -3.76 -2.19
C GLU A 21 19.14 -2.56 -1.63
N LYS A 22 20.48 -2.65 -1.60
CA LYS A 22 21.36 -1.58 -1.11
C LYS A 22 21.61 -0.49 -2.14
N THR A 23 21.08 -0.62 -3.34
CA THR A 23 21.31 0.35 -4.41
C THR A 23 20.52 1.63 -4.15
N PRO A 24 21.19 2.79 -4.05
CA PRO A 24 20.54 4.07 -3.86
C PRO A 24 19.53 4.41 -4.97
N GLN A 25 18.46 5.13 -4.61
CA GLN A 25 17.38 5.48 -5.54
C GLN A 25 17.87 6.30 -6.74
N ASN A 26 18.81 7.22 -6.57
CA ASN A 26 19.36 8.01 -7.67
C ASN A 26 20.08 7.13 -8.72
N ILE A 27 20.68 6.02 -8.28
CA ILE A 27 21.32 5.06 -9.18
C ILE A 27 20.26 4.23 -9.90
N LEU A 28 19.24 3.75 -9.18
CA LEU A 28 18.11 3.04 -9.79
C LEU A 28 17.40 3.90 -10.84
N LEU A 29 17.15 5.18 -10.54
CA LEU A 29 16.57 6.14 -11.45
C LEU A 29 17.43 6.31 -12.72
N SER A 30 18.74 6.50 -12.57
CA SER A 30 19.63 6.65 -13.72
C SER A 30 19.66 5.38 -14.58
N LEU A 31 19.69 4.19 -13.98
CA LEU A 31 19.67 2.92 -14.71
C LEU A 31 18.32 2.71 -15.43
N ALA A 32 17.20 3.04 -14.80
CA ALA A 32 15.88 2.96 -15.40
C ALA A 32 15.72 3.89 -16.60
N ALA A 33 16.17 5.14 -16.49
CA ALA A 33 15.97 6.14 -17.53
C ALA A 33 16.96 6.02 -18.70
N SER A 34 18.19 5.51 -18.46
CA SER A 34 19.29 5.66 -19.42
C SER A 34 20.13 4.41 -19.69
N ASP A 35 19.92 3.27 -19.00
CA ASP A 35 20.70 2.08 -19.33
C ASP A 35 20.28 1.52 -20.71
N PRO A 36 21.23 1.28 -21.63
CA PRO A 36 20.90 0.82 -22.98
C PRO A 36 20.31 -0.60 -22.99
N HIS A 37 20.56 -1.42 -21.97
CA HIS A 37 20.09 -2.80 -21.96
C HIS A 37 18.79 -2.97 -21.17
N ARG A 38 17.74 -3.41 -21.88
CA ARG A 38 16.44 -3.82 -21.32
C ARG A 38 16.53 -4.75 -20.11
N TYR A 39 17.53 -5.64 -20.04
CA TYR A 39 17.71 -6.54 -18.90
C TYR A 39 18.19 -5.83 -17.64
N VAL A 40 18.89 -4.71 -17.76
CA VAL A 40 19.27 -3.87 -16.61
C VAL A 40 18.07 -3.06 -16.16
N ARG A 41 17.34 -2.42 -17.09
CA ARG A 41 16.12 -1.67 -16.76
C ARG A 41 15.02 -2.54 -16.14
N GLY A 42 14.80 -3.73 -16.69
CA GLY A 42 13.89 -4.72 -16.09
C GLY A 42 14.34 -5.20 -14.72
N ALA A 43 15.65 -5.30 -14.47
CA ALA A 43 16.17 -5.61 -13.14
C ALA A 43 15.93 -4.47 -12.12
N VAL A 44 15.84 -3.21 -12.57
CA VAL A 44 15.41 -2.10 -11.71
C VAL A 44 13.95 -2.27 -11.32
N ALA A 45 13.06 -2.61 -12.26
CA ALA A 45 11.65 -2.90 -11.96
C ALA A 45 11.48 -4.08 -10.98
N GLU A 46 12.35 -5.08 -11.03
CA GLU A 46 12.34 -6.21 -10.10
C GLU A 46 12.84 -5.86 -8.68
N ASN A 47 13.48 -4.70 -8.48
CA ASN A 47 14.06 -4.33 -7.20
C ASN A 47 12.97 -4.04 -6.15
N ILE A 48 13.14 -4.57 -4.93
CA ILE A 48 12.16 -4.37 -3.86
C ILE A 48 12.04 -2.91 -3.40
N ASN A 49 13.11 -2.15 -3.53
CA ASN A 49 13.23 -0.75 -3.08
C ASN A 49 13.00 0.26 -4.22
N VAL A 50 12.54 -0.18 -5.39
CA VAL A 50 12.15 0.73 -6.48
C VAL A 50 10.95 1.57 -6.05
N THR A 51 10.95 2.85 -6.38
CA THR A 51 9.84 3.77 -6.05
C THR A 51 8.78 3.78 -7.14
N ALA A 52 7.59 4.31 -6.80
CA ALA A 52 6.52 4.52 -7.77
C ALA A 52 6.98 5.40 -8.95
N ASP A 53 7.66 6.51 -8.69
CA ASP A 53 8.17 7.42 -9.72
C ASP A 53 9.09 6.73 -10.73
N ILE A 54 9.98 5.83 -10.25
CA ILE A 54 10.87 5.06 -11.13
C ILE A 54 10.06 4.03 -11.93
N LEU A 55 9.02 3.43 -11.34
CA LEU A 55 8.14 2.52 -12.05
C LEU A 55 7.32 3.21 -13.13
N GLU A 56 6.90 4.45 -12.94
CA GLU A 56 6.20 5.24 -13.97
C GLU A 56 7.08 5.41 -15.22
N ILE A 57 8.36 5.74 -15.04
CA ILE A 57 9.33 5.80 -16.14
C ILE A 57 9.43 4.44 -16.85
N LEU A 58 9.49 3.35 -16.10
CA LEU A 58 9.63 1.99 -16.66
C LEU A 58 8.33 1.46 -17.30
N LEU A 59 7.17 2.02 -16.97
CA LEU A 59 5.89 1.69 -17.61
C LEU A 59 5.77 2.30 -19.01
N GLU A 60 6.48 3.40 -19.26
CA GLU A 60 6.60 4.06 -20.56
C GLU A 60 7.78 3.56 -21.39
N ASP A 61 8.59 2.62 -20.86
CA ASP A 61 9.76 2.07 -21.54
C ASP A 61 9.40 1.46 -22.91
N ASP A 62 10.26 1.62 -23.91
CA ASP A 62 10.05 1.08 -25.25
C ASP A 62 9.97 -0.46 -25.28
N ASP A 63 10.69 -1.14 -24.37
CA ASP A 63 10.77 -2.59 -24.34
C ASP A 63 9.61 -3.23 -23.56
N LEU A 64 8.89 -4.13 -24.22
CA LEU A 64 7.73 -4.81 -23.64
C LEU A 64 8.07 -5.61 -22.37
N TYR A 65 9.26 -6.21 -22.30
CA TYR A 65 9.66 -6.96 -21.11
C TYR A 65 9.85 -6.04 -19.91
N VAL A 66 10.41 -4.84 -20.12
CA VAL A 66 10.56 -3.84 -19.06
C VAL A 66 9.19 -3.37 -18.56
N ARG A 67 8.28 -2.99 -19.48
CA ARG A 67 6.91 -2.57 -19.10
C ARG A 67 6.15 -3.62 -18.31
N ASN A 68 6.30 -4.89 -18.69
CA ASN A 68 5.65 -6.00 -17.97
C ASN A 68 6.21 -6.16 -16.56
N LYS A 69 7.54 -6.07 -16.38
CA LYS A 69 8.15 -6.10 -15.04
C LYS A 69 7.74 -4.91 -14.18
N ALA A 70 7.65 -3.72 -14.77
CA ALA A 70 7.18 -2.54 -14.04
C ALA A 70 5.72 -2.71 -13.58
N ARG A 71 4.85 -3.24 -14.45
CA ARG A 71 3.44 -3.51 -14.12
C ARG A 71 3.28 -4.57 -13.04
N GLU A 72 4.04 -5.66 -13.12
CA GLU A 72 4.06 -6.71 -12.08
C GLU A 72 4.44 -6.10 -10.73
N ARG A 73 5.52 -5.32 -10.68
CA ARG A 73 5.98 -4.66 -9.44
C ARG A 73 4.98 -3.66 -8.89
N LEU A 74 4.37 -2.86 -9.76
CA LEU A 74 3.30 -1.94 -9.36
C LEU A 74 2.08 -2.69 -8.80
N GLY A 75 1.74 -3.84 -9.37
CA GLY A 75 0.70 -4.72 -8.84
C GLY A 75 1.02 -5.20 -7.42
N LEU A 76 2.27 -5.59 -7.16
CA LEU A 76 2.73 -5.98 -5.82
C LEU A 76 2.65 -4.82 -4.81
N PHE A 77 2.94 -3.58 -5.21
CA PHE A 77 2.74 -2.42 -4.34
C PHE A 77 1.28 -2.24 -3.93
N LYS A 78 0.35 -2.43 -4.88
CA LYS A 78 -1.09 -2.33 -4.60
C LYS A 78 -1.56 -3.43 -3.64
N LEU A 79 -1.07 -4.66 -3.80
CA LEU A 79 -1.39 -5.78 -2.92
C LEU A 79 -0.85 -5.55 -1.50
N ARG A 80 0.40 -5.11 -1.36
CA ARG A 80 0.97 -4.78 -0.06
C ARG A 80 0.19 -3.68 0.65
N LEU A 81 -0.23 -2.65 -0.10
CA LEU A 81 -1.05 -1.56 0.45
C LEU A 81 -2.46 -2.02 0.85
N SER A 82 -3.05 -3.03 0.20
CA SER A 82 -4.33 -3.59 0.65
C SER A 82 -4.15 -4.42 1.91
N GLU A 83 -3.10 -5.23 2.02
CA GLU A 83 -2.81 -6.03 3.22
C GLU A 83 -2.53 -5.13 4.45
N GLU A 84 -1.74 -4.07 4.29
CA GLU A 84 -1.46 -3.11 5.37
C GLU A 84 -2.72 -2.35 5.81
N ARG A 85 -3.64 -2.06 4.88
CA ARG A 85 -4.94 -1.44 5.21
C ARG A 85 -5.87 -2.38 5.97
N GLU A 86 -5.94 -3.65 5.56
CA GLU A 86 -6.75 -4.67 6.25
C GLU A 86 -6.29 -4.85 7.69
N LYS A 87 -4.98 -4.95 7.93
CA LYS A 87 -4.42 -5.02 9.27
C LYS A 87 -4.78 -3.81 10.15
N THR A 88 -4.76 -2.60 9.58
CA THR A 88 -5.13 -1.38 10.32
C THR A 88 -6.63 -1.36 10.67
N ILE A 89 -7.48 -1.98 9.86
CA ILE A 89 -8.92 -2.11 10.13
C ILE A 89 -9.15 -3.11 11.25
N GLU A 90 -8.43 -4.23 11.25
CA GLU A 90 -8.50 -5.25 12.32
C GLU A 90 -8.04 -4.68 13.67
N GLU A 91 -6.87 -4.03 13.73
CA GLU A 91 -6.37 -3.39 14.96
C GLU A 91 -7.35 -2.33 15.48
N LYS A 92 -7.93 -1.51 14.60
CA LYS A 92 -8.95 -0.51 14.99
C LYS A 92 -10.30 -1.12 15.36
N ALA A 93 -10.64 -2.31 14.86
CA ALA A 93 -11.86 -2.99 15.23
C ALA A 93 -11.77 -3.55 16.66
N GLU A 94 -10.59 -4.06 17.05
CA GLU A 94 -10.31 -4.47 18.44
C GLU A 94 -10.45 -3.28 19.41
N ASP A 95 -9.89 -2.11 19.07
CA ASP A 95 -10.01 -0.90 19.90
C ASP A 95 -11.49 -0.46 20.13
N ILE A 96 -12.39 -0.71 19.17
CA ILE A 96 -13.82 -0.37 19.27
C ILE A 96 -14.55 -1.37 20.20
N GLU A 97 -14.14 -2.64 20.24
CA GLU A 97 -14.74 -3.64 21.12
C GLU A 97 -14.45 -3.33 22.61
N ASP A 98 -13.28 -2.80 22.93
CA ASP A 98 -12.93 -2.38 24.30
C ASP A 98 -13.65 -1.09 24.73
N GLU A 99 -13.97 -0.17 23.80
CA GLU A 99 -14.81 1.01 24.08
C GLU A 99 -16.32 0.67 24.22
N CYS A 100 -16.76 -0.49 23.71
CA CYS A 100 -18.16 -0.92 23.77
C CYS A 100 -18.66 -1.30 25.17
N ASP A 101 -17.80 -1.36 26.19
CA ASP A 101 -18.23 -1.54 27.59
C ASP A 101 -19.14 -0.41 28.10
N CYS A 102 -19.21 0.74 27.40
CA CYS A 102 -20.18 1.81 27.68
C CYS A 102 -21.47 1.77 26.82
N LEU A 103 -21.52 0.95 25.76
CA LEU A 103 -22.68 0.89 24.84
C LEU A 103 -23.80 -0.04 25.32
N ALA A 104 -23.49 -1.00 26.19
CA ALA A 104 -24.51 -1.78 26.89
C ALA A 104 -25.47 -0.87 27.69
N ASP A 105 -24.95 0.23 28.26
CA ASP A 105 -25.74 1.25 28.95
C ASP A 105 -26.60 2.10 28.00
N PHE A 106 -26.12 2.35 26.77
CA PHE A 106 -26.85 3.17 25.80
C PHE A 106 -28.04 2.41 25.20
N GLU A 107 -27.88 1.13 24.86
CA GLU A 107 -28.98 0.29 24.40
C GLU A 107 -30.00 -0.01 25.51
N ALA A 108 -29.53 -0.19 26.75
CA ALA A 108 -30.41 -0.32 27.92
C ALA A 108 -31.24 0.94 28.14
N ARG A 109 -30.64 2.14 28.09
CA ARG A 109 -31.35 3.43 28.18
C ARG A 109 -32.33 3.66 27.04
N LYS A 110 -31.99 3.25 25.82
CA LYS A 110 -32.89 3.34 24.65
C LYS A 110 -34.11 2.42 24.81
N LYS A 111 -33.92 1.18 25.27
CA LYS A 111 -35.02 0.25 25.57
C LYS A 111 -35.90 0.77 26.71
N GLU A 112 -35.33 1.43 27.71
CA GLU A 112 -36.09 2.05 28.81
C GLU A 112 -36.91 3.26 28.35
N GLN A 113 -36.37 4.10 27.45
CA GLN A 113 -37.11 5.20 26.80
C GLN A 113 -38.27 4.70 25.94
N GLU A 114 -38.05 3.66 25.14
CA GLU A 114 -39.10 3.03 24.32
C GLU A 114 -40.18 2.35 25.17
N ARG A 115 -39.80 1.80 26.33
CA ARG A 115 -40.73 1.20 27.29
C ARG A 115 -41.60 2.25 27.98
N TRP A 116 -41.05 3.42 28.33
CA TRP A 116 -41.86 4.56 28.80
C TRP A 116 -42.76 5.12 27.72
N ALA A 117 -42.28 5.22 26.48
CA ALA A 117 -43.09 5.70 25.35
C ALA A 117 -44.31 4.79 25.07
N LYS A 118 -44.15 3.46 25.21
CA LYS A 118 -45.24 2.48 25.06
C LYS A 118 -46.14 2.38 26.31
N GLY A 119 -45.63 2.70 27.49
CA GLY A 119 -46.41 2.73 28.74
C GLY A 119 -47.25 4.01 28.90
N ALA A 120 -46.92 5.08 28.18
CA ALA A 120 -47.63 6.36 28.23
C ALA A 120 -49.01 6.35 27.53
N GLU A 121 -49.32 5.34 26.72
CA GLU A 121 -50.63 5.22 26.04
C GLU A 121 -51.77 4.69 26.94
N ILE A 122 -51.49 4.26 28.18
CA ILE A 122 -52.52 3.65 29.06
C ILE A 122 -53.00 4.61 30.18
N CYS A 123 -52.38 5.78 30.37
CA CYS A 123 -52.83 6.75 31.38
C CYS A 123 -53.39 8.02 30.73
N ILE A 124 -54.62 7.96 30.24
CA ILE A 124 -55.48 9.15 30.13
C ILE A 124 -56.16 9.33 31.50
N PRO A 125 -55.86 10.37 32.29
CA PRO A 125 -56.62 10.63 33.51
C PRO A 125 -58.00 11.13 33.11
N PHE A 126 -59.04 10.40 33.55
CA PHE A 126 -60.39 10.93 33.62
C PHE A 126 -60.41 12.16 34.54
N LYS A 127 -60.65 13.34 33.99
CA LYS A 127 -61.66 14.31 34.45
C LYS A 127 -61.73 15.54 33.55
#